data_AF-A0A1I6PY75-F1
#
_entry.id   AF-A0A1I6PY75-F1
#
_cell.length_a   1.000
_cell.length_b   1.000
_cell.length_c   1.000
_cell.angle_alpha   90.00
_cell.angle_beta   90.00
_cell.angle_gamma   90.00
#
_symmetry.space_group_name_H-M   'P 1'
#
loop_
_entity.id
_entity.type
_entity.pdbx_description
1 polymer ?
#
loop_
_entity_poly.entity_id
_entity_poly.type
_entity_poly.pdbx_seq_one_letter_code
_entity_poly.pdbx_strand_id
1 'polypeptide(L)' 'MKMTFVALFHFIIWGGFSIVLLLSSRDKVHYKILLFFVFFYLAYVIAHIMLHSRKEAIFFTVTNSFLFFMSKLLFFS' A
#
# COMPACT_ATOMS: atom_id res chain seq x y z
N MET A 1 3.99 19.50 -2.37
CA MET A 1 3.24 19.34 -1.09
C MET A 1 2.23 18.21 -1.14
N LYS A 2 1.21 18.23 -2.03
CA LYS A 2 0.17 17.18 -2.10
C LYS A 2 0.73 15.76 -2.25
N MET A 3 1.66 15.56 -3.18
CA MET A 3 2.35 14.27 -3.39
C MET A 3 3.11 13.77 -2.16
N THR A 4 3.74 14.68 -1.40
CA THR A 4 4.45 14.33 -0.16
C THR A 4 3.49 13.81 0.90
N PHE A 5 2.33 14.45 1.06
CA PHE A 5 1.30 13.96 1.97
C PHE A 5 0.76 12.58 1.56
N VAL A 6 0.50 12.38 0.26
CA VAL A 6 0.09 11.07 -0.26
C VAL A 6 1.12 9.99 0.06
N ALA A 7 2.41 10.30 -0.10
CA ALA A 7 3.49 9.37 0.25
C ALA A 7 3.52 9.04 1.75
N LEU A 8 3.30 10.02 2.63
CA LEU A 8 3.19 9.79 4.08
C LEU A 8 1.99 8.91 4.43
N PHE A 9 0.82 9.14 3.82
CA PHE A 9 -0.34 8.28 4.04
C PHE A 9 -0.13 6.86 3.53
N HIS A 10 0.50 6.70 2.36
CA HIS A 10 0.88 5.38 1.87
C HIS A 10 1.84 4.67 2.84
N PHE A 11 2.80 5.38 3.43
CA PHE A 11 3.70 4.81 4.43
C PHE A 11 2.93 4.28 5.65
N ILE A 12 1.96 5.04 6.17
CA ILE A 12 1.10 4.62 7.28
C ILE A 12 0.27 3.39 6.88
N ILE A 13 -0.33 3.39 5.69
CA ILE A 13 -1.11 2.25 5.17
C ILE A 13 -0.25 0.99 5.06
N TRP A 14 0.95 1.09 4.49
CA TRP A 14 1.83 -0.07 4.34
C TRP A 14 2.40 -0.57 5.68
N GLY A 15 2.60 0.33 6.64
CA GLY A 15 2.89 -0.03 8.03
C GLY A 15 1.75 -0.86 8.65
N GLY A 16 0.52 -0.37 8.53
CA GLY A 16 -0.68 -1.09 8.98
C GLY A 16 -0.84 -2.46 8.28
N PHE A 17 -0.67 -2.49 6.96
CA PHE A 17 -0.67 -3.73 6.19
C PHE A 17 0.36 -4.73 6.72
N SER A 18 1.57 -4.27 7.03
CA SER A 18 2.65 -5.14 7.55
C SER A 18 2.29 -5.76 8.90
N ILE A 19 1.69 -4.97 9.80
CA ILE A 19 1.23 -5.46 11.11
C ILE A 19 0.14 -6.52 10.93
N VAL A 20 -0.88 -6.23 10.11
CA VAL A 20 -1.97 -7.19 9.87
C VAL A 20 -1.46 -8.45 9.16
N LEU A 21 -0.54 -8.29 8.20
CA LEU A 21 0.08 -9.40 7.50
C LEU A 21 0.88 -10.30 8.46
N LEU A 22 1.60 -9.71 9.43
CA LEU A 22 2.31 -10.45 10.47
C LEU A 22 1.34 -11.25 11.35
N LEU A 23 0.23 -10.63 11.77
CA LEU A 23 -0.82 -11.30 12.56
C LEU A 23 -1.47 -12.45 11.77
N SER A 24 -1.64 -12.27 10.46
CA SER A 24 -2.18 -13.27 9.54
C SER A 24 -1.21 -14.41 9.19
N SER A 25 -0.10 -14.59 9.92
CA SER A 25 0.96 -15.57 9.59
C SER A 25 0.43 -16.96 9.25
N ARG A 26 -0.61 -17.42 9.94
CA ARG A 26 -1.26 -18.74 9.77
C ARG A 26 -2.33 -18.81 8.66
N ASP A 27 -2.70 -17.67 8.08
CA ASP A 27 -3.74 -17.61 7.05
C ASP A 27 -3.26 -18.17 5.72
N LYS A 28 -4.19 -18.79 4.98
CA LYS A 28 -3.94 -19.25 3.61
C LYS A 28 -3.57 -18.08 2.71
N VAL A 29 -2.73 -18.35 1.71
CA VAL A 29 -2.19 -17.34 0.78
C VAL A 29 -3.28 -16.51 0.12
N HIS A 30 -4.40 -17.12 -0.28
CA HIS A 30 -5.51 -16.39 -0.91
C HIS A 30 -6.13 -15.31 -0.02
N TYR A 31 -6.18 -15.50 1.30
CA TYR A 31 -6.66 -14.47 2.23
C TYR A 31 -5.66 -13.31 2.35
N LYS A 32 -4.36 -13.60 2.30
CA LYS A 32 -3.31 -12.58 2.30
C LYS A 32 -3.32 -11.75 1.01
N ILE A 33 -3.64 -12.37 -0.13
CA ILE A 33 -3.83 -11.68 -1.41
C ILE A 33 -5.05 -10.73 -1.33
N LEU A 34 -6.16 -11.20 -0.78
CA LEU A 34 -7.36 -10.38 -0.60
C LEU A 34 -7.08 -9.20 0.35
N LEU A 35 -6.37 -9.45 1.46
CA LEU A 35 -5.89 -8.43 2.39
C LEU A 35 -5.06 -7.36 1.67
N PHE A 36 -4.14 -7.76 0.78
CA PHE A 36 -3.38 -6.81 -0.03
C PHE A 36 -4.30 -5.92 -0.87
N PHE A 37 -5.30 -6.48 -1.56
CA PHE A 37 -6.23 -5.69 -2.39
C PHE A 37 -7.04 -4.68 -1.57
N VAL A 38 -7.40 -5.01 -0.33
CA VAL A 38 -8.10 -4.06 0.57
C VAL A 38 -7.21 -2.86 0.89
N PHE A 39 -5.96 -3.08 1.27
CA PHE A 39 -5.02 -1.99 1.58
C PHE A 39 -4.60 -1.21 0.33
N PHE A 40 -4.42 -1.90 -0.79
CA PHE A 40 -4.14 -1.28 -2.08
C PHE A 40 -5.27 -0.35 -2.53
N TYR A 41 -6.52 -0.79 -2.41
CA TYR A 41 -7.68 0.04 -2.71
C TYR A 41 -7.77 1.25 -1.77
N LEU A 42 -7.51 1.06 -0.47
CA LEU A 42 -7.49 2.15 0.50
C LEU A 42 -6.43 3.21 0.14
N ALA A 43 -5.22 2.77 -0.23
CA ALA A 43 -4.16 3.67 -0.70
C ALA A 43 -4.58 4.46 -1.95
N TYR A 44 -5.20 3.79 -2.92
CA TYR A 44 -5.74 4.44 -4.10
C TYR A 44 -6.81 5.49 -3.76
N VAL A 45 -7.76 5.19 -2.86
CA VAL A 45 -8.80 6.13 -2.47
C VAL A 45 -8.20 7.39 -1.86
N ILE A 46 -7.23 7.25 -0.94
CA ILE A 46 -6.55 8.41 -0.35
C ILE A 46 -5.80 9.22 -1.42
N ALA A 47 -5.06 8.55 -2.30
CA ALA A 47 -4.35 9.23 -3.38
C ALA A 47 -5.31 9.97 -4.32
N HIS A 48 -6.47 9.38 -4.62
CA HIS A 48 -7.49 9.98 -5.49
C HIS A 48 -8.14 11.21 -4.85
N ILE A 49 -8.45 11.15 -3.56
CA ILE A 49 -9.01 12.28 -2.81
C ILE A 49 -8.03 13.45 -2.77
N MET A 50 -6.74 13.19 -2.58
CA MET A 50 -5.73 14.25 -2.42
C MET A 50 -5.24 14.85 -3.74
N LEU A 51 -5.11 14.03 -4.79
CA LEU A 51 -4.56 14.45 -6.09
C LEU A 51 -5.66 14.90 -7.07
N HIS A 52 -6.92 14.50 -6.84
CA HIS A 52 -8.07 14.76 -7.73
C HIS A 52 -7.90 14.27 -9.19
N SER A 53 -6.80 13.60 -9.51
CA SER A 53 -6.51 13.00 -10.81
C SER A 53 -6.46 11.49 -10.69
N ARG A 54 -7.28 10.80 -11.49
CA ARG A 54 -7.33 9.33 -11.49
C ARG A 54 -6.02 8.72 -11.96
N LYS A 55 -5.40 9.28 -13.00
CA LYS A 55 -4.15 8.76 -13.58
C LYS A 55 -3.00 8.88 -12.57
N GLU A 56 -2.89 10.04 -11.92
CA GLU A 56 -1.84 10.27 -10.92
C GLU A 56 -2.03 9.40 -9.69
N ALA A 57 -3.28 9.24 -9.22
CA ALA A 57 -3.58 8.37 -8.07
C ALA A 57 -3.17 6.92 -8.34
N ILE A 58 -3.57 6.36 -9.48
CA ILE A 58 -3.17 4.99 -9.86
C ILE A 58 -1.65 4.88 -9.95
N PHE A 59 -1.00 5.81 -10.66
CA PHE A 59 0.45 5.80 -10.83
C PHE A 59 1.19 5.83 -9.49
N PHE A 60 0.78 6.72 -8.58
CA PHE A 60 1.38 6.81 -7.25
C PHE A 60 1.13 5.56 -6.41
N THR A 61 -0.09 5.03 -6.40
CA THR A 61 -0.41 3.84 -5.60
C THR A 61 0.35 2.61 -6.12
N VAL A 62 0.40 2.39 -7.43
CA VAL A 62 1.15 1.28 -8.03
C VAL A 62 2.65 1.40 -7.74
N THR A 63 3.23 2.57 -7.99
CA THR A 63 4.67 2.80 -7.78
C THR A 63 5.05 2.62 -6.31
N ASN A 64 4.23 3.15 -5.38
CA ASN A 64 4.50 3.05 -3.95
C ASN A 64 4.33 1.59 -3.44
N SER A 65 3.32 0.87 -3.94
CA SER A 65 3.15 -0.57 -3.64
C SER A 65 4.35 -1.40 -4.10
N PHE A 66 4.83 -1.12 -5.32
CA PHE A 66 6.00 -1.79 -5.86
C PHE A 66 7.24 -1.52 -5.00
N LEU A 67 7.48 -0.25 -4.63
CA LEU A 67 8.59 0.12 -3.75
C LEU A 67 8.48 -0.56 -2.37
N PHE A 68 7.28 -0.66 -1.80
CA PHE A 68 7.06 -1.37 -0.54
C PHE A 68 7.42 -2.86 -0.64
N PHE A 69 7.02 -3.55 -1.71
CA PHE A 69 7.40 -4.96 -1.88
C PHE A 69 8.89 -5.14 -2.15
N MET A 70 9.51 -4.24 -2.93
CA MET A 70 10.94 -4.25 -3.17
C MET A 70 11.73 -4.05 -1.87
N SER A 71 11.33 -3.08 -1.03
CA SER A 71 11.99 -2.87 0.25
C SER A 71 11.80 -4.07 1.18
N LYS A 72 10.59 -4.63 1.23
CA LYS A 72 10.34 -5.85 2.01
C LYS A 72 11.22 -7.02 1.54
N LEU A 73 11.39 -7.20 0.23
CA LEU A 73 12.25 -8.24 -0.33
C LEU A 73 13.73 -8.01 0.03
N LEU A 74 14.22 -6.77 -0.03
CA LEU A 74 15.62 -6.45 0.24
C LEU A 74 16.01 -6.57 1.72
N PHE A 75 15.14 -6.15 2.64
CA PHE A 75 15.46 -6.06 4.07
C PHE A 75 14.96 -7.25 4.89
N PHE A 76 14.03 -8.05 4.38
CA PHE A 76 13.39 -9.16 5.10
C PHE A 76 13.37 -10.47 4.29
N SER A 77 14.26 -10.62 3.30
CA SER A 77 14.66 -11.93 2.75
C SER A 77 15.55 -12.68 3.73
#